data_AF-A0AAV3J4R0-F1
#
_entry.id   AF-A0AAV3J4R0-F1
#
_cell.length_a   1.000
_cell.length_b   1.000
_cell.length_c   1.000
_cell.angle_alpha   90.00
_cell.angle_beta   90.00
_cell.angle_gamma   90.00
#
_symmetry.space_group_name_H-M   'P 1'
#
loop_
_entity.id
_entity.type
_entity.pdbx_description
1 polymer ?
#
loop_
_entity_poly.entity_id
_entity_poly.type
_entity_poly.pdbx_seq_one_letter_code
_entity_poly.pdbx_strand_id
1 'polypeptide(L)'
;MKSKECMNCGSTHFHKVEQGWKCDYCGTIYLKPQKKDLSQKVRQQTALPKKSPKNKVLALSFAILLIIGSVIFMFSNTVSYEPIDTQPGTSKPKEAFPGEWTSEIYDSIKVATEHYDADNEKYSFKGGASYEELEKLVGPPDRVTSWEREKYGMPPRSTATWDQTKDGEYTNGSVTITYDKQTKMITDKSRY
;
A
#
# COMPACT_ATOMS: atom_id res chain seq x y z
N MET A 1 4.95 -18.68 8.72
CA MET A 1 5.03 -17.56 9.67
C MET A 1 6.09 -17.95 10.71
N LYS A 2 7.12 -17.12 10.92
CA LYS A 2 8.24 -17.46 11.82
C LYS A 2 7.90 -17.21 13.30
N SER A 3 6.99 -16.29 13.65
CA SER A 3 6.49 -16.15 15.02
C SER A 3 5.27 -17.04 15.25
N LYS A 4 5.13 -17.59 16.46
CA LYS A 4 3.93 -18.33 16.89
C LYS A 4 2.80 -17.40 17.35
N GLU A 5 3.14 -16.12 17.58
CA GLU A 5 2.28 -15.09 18.16
C GLU A 5 2.30 -13.83 17.30
N CYS A 6 1.23 -13.05 17.38
CA CYS A 6 1.07 -11.80 16.67
C CYS A 6 1.89 -10.70 17.34
N MET A 7 2.86 -10.11 16.64
CA MET A 7 3.72 -9.05 17.14
C MET A 7 2.97 -7.78 17.59
N ASN A 8 1.75 -7.57 17.09
CA ASN A 8 0.94 -6.41 17.47
C ASN A 8 0.04 -6.66 18.70
N CYS A 9 -0.35 -7.91 19.01
CA CYS A 9 -1.35 -8.18 20.05
C CYS A 9 -1.17 -9.48 20.83
N GLY A 10 -0.11 -10.25 20.59
CA GLY A 10 0.17 -11.53 21.25
C GLY A 10 -0.70 -12.72 20.81
N SER A 11 -1.79 -12.51 20.06
CA SER A 11 -2.67 -13.62 19.65
C SER A 11 -1.96 -14.68 18.80
N THR A 12 -2.29 -15.94 19.03
CA THR A 12 -1.78 -17.12 18.30
C THR A 12 -2.72 -17.57 17.17
N HIS A 13 -3.86 -16.89 16.99
CA HIS A 13 -4.89 -17.26 16.02
C HIS A 13 -4.74 -16.49 14.70
N PHE A 14 -4.60 -17.24 13.60
CA PHE A 14 -4.39 -16.72 12.26
C PHE A 14 -5.13 -17.53 11.21
N HIS A 15 -5.54 -16.85 10.15
CA HIS A 15 -5.97 -17.47 8.91
C HIS A 15 -5.15 -16.98 7.71
N LYS A 16 -5.08 -17.81 6.68
CA LYS A 16 -4.44 -17.47 5.42
C LYS A 16 -5.36 -16.57 4.58
N VAL A 17 -4.82 -15.48 4.07
CA VAL A 17 -5.45 -14.56 3.11
C VAL A 17 -4.62 -14.50 1.83
N GLU A 18 -5.13 -13.88 0.77
CA GLU A 18 -4.46 -13.78 -0.53
C GLU A 18 -3.04 -13.21 -0.42
N GLN A 19 -2.90 -12.12 0.33
CA GLN A 19 -1.64 -11.38 0.50
C GLN A 19 -0.69 -11.98 1.56
N GLY A 20 -1.14 -12.95 2.36
CA GLY A 20 -0.34 -13.46 3.48
C GLY A 20 -1.14 -14.14 4.59
N TRP A 21 -0.82 -13.85 5.84
CA TRP A 21 -1.53 -14.37 7.02
C TRP A 21 -2.12 -13.22 7.81
N LYS A 22 -3.39 -13.33 8.19
CA LYS A 22 -4.09 -12.31 8.96
C LYS A 22 -4.32 -12.82 10.38
N CYS A 23 -3.98 -12.00 11.37
CA CYS A 23 -4.30 -12.26 12.76
C CYS A 23 -5.81 -12.11 12.98
N ASP A 24 -6.44 -13.12 13.59
CA ASP A 24 -7.89 -13.17 13.78
C ASP A 24 -8.38 -12.12 14.79
N TYR A 25 -7.51 -11.73 15.72
CA TYR A 25 -7.86 -10.81 16.80
C TYR A 25 -7.72 -9.34 16.39
N CYS A 26 -6.51 -8.91 16.03
CA CYS A 26 -6.24 -7.49 15.73
C CYS A 26 -6.26 -7.16 14.22
N GLY A 27 -6.44 -8.14 13.35
CA GLY A 27 -6.49 -7.94 11.90
C GLY A 27 -5.15 -7.59 11.24
N THR A 28 -4.03 -7.60 11.96
CA THR A 28 -2.69 -7.40 11.38
C THR A 28 -2.42 -8.44 10.29
N ILE A 29 -1.99 -7.97 9.12
CA ILE A 29 -1.66 -8.79 7.96
C ILE A 29 -0.14 -8.90 7.87
N TYR A 30 0.37 -10.12 7.95
CA TYR A 30 1.77 -10.46 7.69
C TYR A 30 1.92 -10.80 6.22
N LEU A 31 2.61 -9.92 5.50
CA LEU A 31 2.82 -10.06 4.07
C LEU A 31 3.92 -11.10 3.84
N LYS A 32 3.75 -11.93 2.81
CA LYS A 32 4.85 -12.79 2.39
C LYS A 32 5.89 -11.91 1.71
N PRO A 33 7.20 -12.11 1.95
CA PRO A 33 8.22 -11.53 1.09
C PRO A 33 7.87 -11.97 -0.33
N GLN A 34 7.58 -11.01 -1.21
CA GLN A 34 7.36 -11.32 -2.61
C GLN A 34 8.70 -11.80 -3.15
N LYS A 35 8.89 -13.12 -3.20
CA LYS A 35 9.77 -13.68 -4.23
C LYS A 35 9.15 -13.19 -5.54
N LYS A 36 9.83 -12.29 -6.25
CA LYS A 36 9.48 -11.94 -7.62
C LYS A 36 9.53 -13.22 -8.45
N ASP A 37 8.43 -13.96 -8.50
CA ASP A 37 8.20 -14.96 -9.52
C ASP A 37 7.94 -14.22 -10.83
N LEU A 38 9.03 -13.72 -11.43
CA LEU A 38 9.12 -13.44 -12.86
C LEU A 38 9.09 -14.79 -13.60
N SER A 39 8.01 -15.55 -13.48
CA SER A 39 7.87 -16.82 -14.20
C SER A 39 6.48 -17.44 -14.15
N GLN A 40 5.40 -16.70 -14.48
CA GLN A 40 4.21 -17.38 -15.03
C GLN A 40 3.20 -16.44 -15.71
N LYS A 41 3.38 -16.16 -17.02
CA LYS A 41 2.29 -16.28 -18.02
C LYS A 41 2.79 -16.06 -19.45
N VAL A 42 3.44 -17.07 -20.02
CA VAL A 42 3.24 -17.40 -21.43
C VAL A 42 3.06 -18.91 -21.50
N ARG A 43 1.85 -19.38 -21.13
CA ARG A 43 1.43 -20.73 -21.52
C ARG A 43 0.82 -20.58 -22.92
N GLN A 44 1.67 -20.75 -23.93
CA GLN A 44 1.23 -21.09 -25.29
C GLN A 44 0.28 -22.28 -25.18
N GLN A 45 -0.99 -22.06 -25.48
CA GLN A 45 -1.90 -23.15 -25.81
C GLN A 45 -1.72 -23.44 -27.30
N THR A 46 -0.96 -24.49 -27.60
CA THR A 46 -1.05 -25.19 -28.88
C THR A 46 -2.25 -26.14 -28.83
N ALA A 47 -3.29 -25.85 -29.62
CA ALA A 47 -4.15 -26.85 -30.25
C ALA A 47 -4.83 -26.23 -31.49
N LEU A 48 -4.71 -26.93 -32.62
CA LEU A 48 -5.07 -26.56 -34.01
C LEU A 48 -6.58 -26.85 -34.31
N PRO A 49 -7.11 -26.55 -35.53
CA PRO A 49 -8.23 -25.62 -35.75
C PRO A 49 -9.58 -26.29 -36.06
N LYS A 50 -10.68 -25.54 -35.99
CA LYS A 50 -11.95 -25.91 -36.66
C LYS A 50 -12.70 -24.68 -37.20
N LYS A 51 -13.29 -24.87 -38.39
CA LYS A 51 -13.65 -23.87 -39.41
C LYS A 51 -15.13 -23.45 -39.36
N SER A 52 -15.40 -22.13 -39.33
CA SER A 52 -16.55 -21.34 -39.88
C SER A 52 -17.99 -21.66 -39.37
N PRO A 53 -19.01 -20.75 -39.50
CA PRO A 53 -19.14 -19.65 -40.46
C PRO A 53 -19.55 -18.26 -39.91
N LYS A 54 -19.42 -17.27 -40.81
CA LYS A 54 -19.74 -15.86 -40.67
C LYS A 54 -21.21 -15.65 -40.30
N ASN A 55 -21.49 -14.72 -39.38
CA ASN A 55 -22.71 -13.92 -39.38
C ASN A 55 -22.38 -12.47 -39.00
N LYS A 56 -22.86 -11.54 -39.82
CA LYS A 56 -22.80 -10.10 -39.60
C LYS A 56 -23.86 -9.72 -38.57
N VAL A 57 -23.47 -9.03 -37.50
CA VAL A 57 -24.37 -8.09 -36.80
C VAL A 57 -23.56 -6.85 -36.45
N LEU A 58 -23.76 -5.82 -37.26
CA LEU A 58 -23.35 -4.45 -37.00
C LEU A 58 -24.50 -3.77 -36.25
N ALA A 59 -24.16 -2.84 -35.35
CA ALA A 59 -25.01 -1.82 -34.75
C ALA A 59 -25.78 -2.17 -33.46
N LEU A 60 -25.18 -1.83 -32.30
CA LEU A 60 -25.65 -0.80 -31.35
C LEU A 60 -24.83 -0.93 -30.05
N SER A 61 -23.70 -0.22 -29.93
CA SER A 61 -22.94 -0.21 -28.65
C SER A 61 -22.19 1.10 -28.34
N PHE A 62 -22.51 2.20 -29.03
CA PHE A 62 -21.84 3.48 -28.77
C PHE A 62 -22.52 4.36 -27.69
N ALA A 63 -23.78 4.08 -27.31
CA ALA A 63 -24.46 4.87 -26.28
C ALA A 63 -24.10 4.46 -24.84
N ILE A 64 -23.80 3.18 -24.60
CA ILE A 64 -23.49 2.66 -23.25
C ILE A 64 -22.05 3.00 -22.82
N LEU A 65 -21.10 3.04 -23.77
CA LEU A 65 -19.71 3.43 -23.52
C LEU A 65 -19.56 4.91 -23.13
N LEU A 66 -20.43 5.79 -23.64
CA LEU A 66 -20.42 7.22 -23.28
C LEU A 66 -20.98 7.50 -21.87
N ILE A 67 -21.94 6.69 -21.40
CA ILE A 67 -22.48 6.82 -20.04
C ILE A 67 -21.50 6.26 -19.00
N ILE A 68 -20.78 5.17 -19.32
CA ILE A 68 -19.76 4.63 -18.41
C ILE A 68 -18.54 5.56 -18.34
N GLY A 69 -18.16 6.19 -19.47
CA GLY A 69 -17.06 7.16 -19.50
C GLY A 69 -17.34 8.44 -18.72
N SER A 70 -18.58 8.94 -18.73
CA SER A 70 -18.94 10.16 -17.98
C SER A 70 -19.02 9.95 -16.47
N VAL A 71 -19.43 8.76 -16.01
CA VAL A 71 -19.46 8.44 -14.58
C VAL A 71 -18.04 8.30 -14.00
N ILE A 72 -17.07 7.79 -14.75
CA ILE A 72 -15.68 7.64 -14.28
C ILE A 72 -14.98 9.01 -14.15
N PHE A 73 -15.29 9.97 -15.03
CA PHE A 73 -14.63 11.28 -15.03
C PHE A 73 -15.09 12.21 -13.89
N MET A 74 -16.32 12.05 -13.39
CA MET A 74 -16.91 12.91 -12.36
C MET A 74 -16.36 12.69 -10.93
N PHE A 75 -15.56 11.65 -10.68
CA PHE A 75 -15.04 11.33 -9.33
C PHE A 75 -13.53 11.52 -9.17
N SER A 76 -12.86 12.19 -10.11
CA SER A 76 -11.43 12.50 -9.97
C SER A 76 -11.22 13.74 -9.09
N ASN A 77 -11.52 13.63 -7.79
CA ASN A 77 -10.95 14.55 -6.81
C ASN A 77 -9.44 14.26 -6.75
N THR A 78 -8.63 15.09 -7.40
CA THR A 78 -7.18 14.93 -7.41
C THR A 78 -6.63 15.25 -6.02
N VAL A 79 -6.22 14.21 -5.28
CA VAL A 79 -5.46 14.39 -4.04
C VAL A 79 -4.08 14.92 -4.42
N SER A 80 -3.68 16.04 -3.83
CA SER A 80 -2.34 16.63 -4.02
C SER A 80 -1.39 16.09 -2.97
N TYR A 81 -0.29 15.50 -3.43
CA TYR A 81 0.79 14.98 -2.59
C TYR A 81 2.05 15.82 -2.74
N GLU A 82 2.88 15.77 -1.73
CA GLU A 82 4.22 16.34 -1.76
C GLU A 82 5.23 15.29 -2.26
N PRO A 83 6.17 15.67 -3.13
CA PRO A 83 7.13 14.72 -3.70
C PRO A 83 8.12 14.22 -2.64
N ILE A 84 8.57 12.99 -2.81
CA ILE A 84 9.67 12.40 -2.04
C ILE A 84 10.97 12.70 -2.79
N ASP A 85 11.80 13.61 -2.27
CA ASP A 85 13.06 13.99 -2.90
C ASP A 85 14.21 13.06 -2.48
N THR A 86 14.75 12.32 -3.44
CA THR A 86 15.86 11.39 -3.25
C THR A 86 17.15 11.94 -3.87
N GLN A 87 17.50 13.19 -3.57
CA GLN A 87 18.82 13.69 -3.93
C GLN A 87 19.92 12.93 -3.17
N PRO A 88 21.03 12.56 -3.85
CA PRO A 88 22.17 11.92 -3.19
C PRO A 88 22.90 12.94 -2.31
N GLY A 89 22.51 12.99 -1.04
CA GLY A 89 23.24 13.72 0.00
C GLY A 89 24.51 12.96 0.41
N THR A 90 25.55 13.71 0.78
CA THR A 90 26.83 13.21 1.28
C THR A 90 26.64 12.07 2.28
N SER A 91 27.30 10.95 2.01
CA SER A 91 27.22 9.68 2.75
C SER A 91 27.17 9.87 4.26
N LYS A 92 25.96 9.82 4.84
CA LYS A 92 25.78 9.52 6.26
C LYS A 92 26.25 8.08 6.49
N PRO A 93 26.70 7.74 7.72
CA PRO A 93 27.03 6.35 8.05
C PRO A 93 25.88 5.44 7.65
N LYS A 94 26.21 4.22 7.21
CA LYS A 94 25.23 3.19 6.84
C LYS A 94 24.49 2.74 8.10
N GLU A 95 23.53 3.53 8.53
CA GLU A 95 22.59 3.13 9.56
C GLU A 95 21.86 1.87 9.07
N ALA A 96 21.72 0.88 9.95
CA ALA A 96 21.08 -0.38 9.60
C ALA A 96 19.57 -0.16 9.45
N PHE A 97 19.15 0.22 8.25
CA PHE A 97 17.76 0.32 7.86
C PHE A 97 17.22 -1.05 7.39
N PRO A 98 15.95 -1.39 7.65
CA PRO A 98 15.32 -2.60 7.13
C PRO A 98 15.16 -2.53 5.60
N GLY A 99 15.22 -3.68 4.94
CA GLY A 99 14.94 -3.81 3.51
C GLY A 99 15.75 -2.88 2.58
N GLU A 100 15.04 -2.06 1.82
CA GLU A 100 15.57 -1.08 0.85
C GLU A 100 15.61 0.35 1.41
N TRP A 101 15.33 0.53 2.70
CA TRP A 101 15.28 1.87 3.29
C TRP A 101 16.67 2.51 3.36
N THR A 102 16.69 3.84 3.22
CA THR A 102 17.87 4.66 3.49
C THR A 102 17.48 5.86 4.36
N SER A 103 18.46 6.50 4.98
CA SER A 103 18.24 7.76 5.72
C SER A 103 17.62 8.83 4.85
N GLU A 104 18.05 8.93 3.59
CA GLU A 104 17.60 9.95 2.64
C GLU A 104 16.12 9.75 2.28
N ILE A 105 15.70 8.51 2.03
CA ILE A 105 14.29 8.20 1.78
C ILE A 105 13.47 8.48 3.03
N TYR A 106 13.93 8.06 4.21
CA TYR A 106 13.21 8.31 5.46
C TYR A 106 13.06 9.80 5.77
N ASP A 107 14.14 10.56 5.68
CA ASP A 107 14.18 11.99 5.99
C ASP A 107 13.33 12.81 5.03
N SER A 108 13.31 12.46 3.73
CA SER A 108 12.57 13.18 2.68
C SER A 108 11.04 13.03 2.73
N ILE A 109 10.51 12.03 3.46
CA ILE A 109 9.06 11.85 3.59
C ILE A 109 8.45 13.04 4.34
N LYS A 110 7.59 13.78 3.66
CA LYS A 110 6.76 14.83 4.26
C LYS A 110 5.51 14.23 4.90
N VAL A 111 5.34 14.48 6.19
CA VAL A 111 4.15 14.09 6.95
C VAL A 111 3.06 15.14 6.74
N ALA A 112 1.82 14.69 6.54
CA ALA A 112 0.69 15.57 6.33
C ALA A 112 0.38 16.43 7.57
N THR A 113 -0.15 17.63 7.30
CA THR A 113 -0.77 18.47 8.32
C THR A 113 -2.22 18.03 8.53
N GLU A 114 -2.60 17.85 9.78
CA GLU A 114 -3.97 17.58 10.20
C GLU A 114 -4.80 18.86 10.19
N HIS A 115 -6.01 18.79 9.64
CA HIS A 115 -6.97 19.89 9.57
C HIS A 115 -8.33 19.43 10.08
N TYR A 116 -8.83 20.12 11.10
CA TYR A 116 -10.18 19.92 11.62
C TYR A 116 -11.16 20.90 10.96
N ASP A 117 -12.25 20.34 10.41
CA ASP A 117 -13.41 21.07 9.90
C ASP A 117 -14.50 21.06 10.99
N ALA A 118 -14.77 22.22 11.57
CA ALA A 118 -15.76 22.38 12.64
C ALA A 118 -17.21 22.27 12.13
N ASP A 119 -17.48 22.53 10.86
CA ASP A 119 -18.84 22.48 10.30
C ASP A 119 -19.30 21.03 10.12
N ASN A 120 -18.36 20.14 9.77
CA ASN A 120 -18.62 18.73 9.54
C ASN A 120 -18.07 17.82 10.65
N GLU A 121 -17.45 18.40 11.68
CA GLU A 121 -16.73 17.72 12.76
C GLU A 121 -15.75 16.65 12.28
N LYS A 122 -15.06 16.90 11.18
CA LYS A 122 -14.19 15.93 10.49
C LYS A 122 -12.75 16.39 10.39
N TYR A 123 -11.84 15.43 10.48
CA TYR A 123 -10.43 15.65 10.22
C TYR A 123 -10.09 15.27 8.78
N SER A 124 -9.16 16.02 8.20
CA SER A 124 -8.55 15.74 6.92
C SER A 124 -7.04 16.00 6.98
N PHE A 125 -6.30 15.38 6.06
CA PHE A 125 -4.85 15.50 5.98
C PHE A 125 -4.46 16.17 4.66
N LYS A 126 -3.51 17.11 4.70
CA LYS A 126 -3.01 17.82 3.52
C LYS A 126 -1.51 17.98 3.53
N GLY A 127 -0.91 18.08 2.34
CA GLY A 127 0.52 18.38 2.18
C GLY A 127 1.44 17.26 2.67
N GLY A 128 0.97 16.01 2.70
CA GLY A 128 1.81 14.84 2.97
C GLY A 128 2.23 14.13 1.68
N ALA A 129 3.26 13.30 1.78
CA ALA A 129 3.70 12.42 0.71
C ALA A 129 2.74 11.24 0.49
N SER A 130 2.81 10.62 -0.68
CA SER A 130 2.01 9.44 -1.04
C SER A 130 2.66 8.15 -0.50
N TYR A 131 1.90 7.35 0.24
CA TYR A 131 2.32 6.01 0.64
C TYR A 131 2.57 5.09 -0.56
N GLU A 132 1.75 5.21 -1.63
CA GLU A 132 1.89 4.33 -2.79
C GLU A 132 3.17 4.63 -3.59
N GLU A 133 3.62 5.88 -3.61
CA GLU A 133 4.89 6.26 -4.21
C GLU A 133 6.05 5.79 -3.34
N LEU A 134 5.94 5.96 -2.01
CA LEU A 134 6.91 5.42 -1.07
C LEU A 134 7.09 3.91 -1.20
N GLU A 135 6.00 3.14 -1.24
CA GLU A 135 6.03 1.67 -1.35
C GLU A 135 6.73 1.22 -2.64
N LYS A 136 6.59 1.97 -3.74
CA LYS A 136 7.32 1.69 -4.98
C LYS A 136 8.83 1.91 -4.83
N LEU A 137 9.25 2.83 -3.96
CA LEU A 137 10.67 3.13 -3.70
C LEU A 137 11.31 2.12 -2.74
N VAL A 138 10.66 1.81 -1.62
CA VAL A 138 11.24 0.97 -0.55
C VAL A 138 10.77 -0.49 -0.58
N GLY A 139 9.85 -0.82 -1.49
CA GLY A 139 9.21 -2.13 -1.55
C GLY A 139 8.06 -2.29 -0.54
N PRO A 140 7.35 -3.42 -0.60
CA PRO A 140 6.22 -3.69 0.27
C PRO A 140 6.66 -3.82 1.74
N PRO A 141 5.79 -3.47 2.70
CA PRO A 141 6.08 -3.70 4.12
C PRO A 141 6.04 -5.18 4.47
N ASP A 142 6.61 -5.53 5.62
CA ASP A 142 6.54 -6.87 6.19
C ASP A 142 5.16 -7.16 6.79
N ARG A 143 4.53 -6.12 7.35
CA ARG A 143 3.17 -6.19 7.87
C ARG A 143 2.41 -4.88 7.73
N VAL A 144 1.09 -5.01 7.70
CA VAL A 144 0.16 -3.88 7.76
C VAL A 144 -0.86 -4.11 8.86
N THR A 145 -1.04 -3.11 9.70
CA THR A 145 -2.02 -3.09 10.78
C THR A 145 -3.10 -2.05 10.47
N SER A 146 -4.35 -2.48 10.39
CA SER A 146 -5.49 -1.67 9.93
C SER A 146 -6.72 -1.92 10.80
N TRP A 147 -6.67 -1.47 12.05
CA TRP A 147 -7.79 -1.59 13.00
C TRP A 147 -8.48 -0.26 13.29
N GLU A 148 -7.95 0.86 12.81
CA GLU A 148 -8.59 2.15 12.98
C GLU A 148 -9.87 2.23 12.15
N ARG A 149 -10.99 2.41 12.85
CA ARG A 149 -12.25 2.85 12.27
C ARG A 149 -12.33 4.37 12.42
N GLU A 150 -13.18 5.00 11.63
CA GLU A 150 -13.46 6.42 11.81
C GLU A 150 -13.95 6.64 13.24
N LYS A 151 -13.27 7.54 13.96
CA LYS A 151 -13.55 7.83 15.38
C LYS A 151 -13.36 9.31 15.62
N TYR A 152 -14.36 9.97 16.21
CA TYR A 152 -14.34 11.42 16.45
C TYR A 152 -14.00 12.23 15.18
N GLY A 153 -14.56 11.83 14.04
CA GLY A 153 -14.31 12.48 12.75
C GLY A 153 -12.92 12.23 12.15
N MET A 154 -12.04 11.49 12.82
CA MET A 154 -10.73 11.11 12.30
C MET A 154 -10.88 9.98 11.29
N PRO A 155 -10.39 10.12 10.05
CA PRO A 155 -10.58 9.10 9.04
C PRO A 155 -9.76 7.84 9.37
N PRO A 156 -10.18 6.65 8.92
CA PRO A 156 -9.48 5.40 9.16
C PRO A 156 -8.02 5.43 8.64
N ARG A 157 -7.04 5.08 9.48
CA ARG A 157 -5.63 4.97 9.06
C ARG A 157 -5.13 3.53 9.09
N SER A 158 -3.96 3.32 8.51
CA SER A 158 -3.24 2.04 8.57
C SER A 158 -1.77 2.30 8.77
N THR A 159 -1.11 1.37 9.47
CA THR A 159 0.32 1.43 9.72
C THR A 159 1.00 0.30 8.97
N ALA A 160 1.90 0.65 8.08
CA ALA A 160 2.84 -0.26 7.43
C ALA A 160 4.12 -0.36 8.27
N THR A 161 4.70 -1.54 8.36
CA THR A 161 5.94 -1.79 9.12
C THR A 161 6.94 -2.57 8.29
N TRP A 162 8.18 -2.07 8.27
CA TRP A 162 9.36 -2.76 7.77
C TRP A 162 10.26 -3.06 8.96
N ASP A 163 10.54 -4.33 9.21
CA ASP A 163 11.43 -4.81 10.26
C ASP A 163 12.23 -6.05 9.85
N GLN A 164 12.28 -6.34 8.55
CA GLN A 164 13.10 -7.39 7.97
C GLN A 164 14.09 -6.88 6.94
N THR A 165 15.19 -7.62 6.77
CA THR A 165 16.11 -7.50 5.64
C THR A 165 15.43 -7.97 4.36
N LYS A 166 16.06 -7.70 3.21
CA LYS A 166 15.59 -8.19 1.89
C LYS A 166 15.43 -9.72 1.84
N ASP A 167 16.19 -10.43 2.66
CA ASP A 167 16.18 -11.90 2.74
C ASP A 167 15.11 -12.44 3.72
N GLY A 168 14.36 -11.55 4.39
CA GLY A 168 13.30 -11.92 5.34
C GLY A 168 13.84 -12.34 6.73
N GLU A 169 14.99 -11.79 7.12
CA GLU A 169 15.53 -11.88 8.48
C GLU A 169 15.19 -10.63 9.26
N TYR A 170 14.79 -10.76 10.53
CA TYR A 170 14.44 -9.59 11.34
C TYR A 170 15.66 -8.71 11.61
N THR A 171 15.47 -7.41 11.48
CA THR A 171 16.48 -6.40 11.82
C THR A 171 16.33 -5.95 13.27
N ASN A 172 17.42 -5.42 13.85
CA ASN A 172 17.39 -4.83 15.20
C ASN A 172 16.62 -3.51 15.28
N GLY A 173 16.25 -2.93 14.14
CA GLY A 173 15.43 -1.72 14.06
C GLY A 173 14.22 -1.94 13.16
N SER A 174 13.31 -0.97 13.17
CA SER A 174 12.10 -0.97 12.34
C SER A 174 11.74 0.42 11.86
N VAL A 175 11.06 0.49 10.72
CA VAL A 175 10.45 1.69 10.18
C VAL A 175 8.94 1.49 10.14
N THR A 176 8.18 2.45 10.65
CA THR A 176 6.72 2.46 10.52
C THR A 176 6.23 3.71 9.82
N ILE A 177 5.22 3.54 8.97
CA ILE A 177 4.55 4.62 8.25
C ILE A 177 3.06 4.47 8.46
N THR A 178 2.43 5.50 9.02
CA THR A 178 0.98 5.58 9.15
C THR A 178 0.42 6.45 8.04
N TYR A 179 -0.64 6.00 7.40
CA TYR A 179 -1.26 6.69 6.28
C TYR A 179 -2.79 6.61 6.36
N ASP A 180 -3.45 7.64 5.82
CA ASP A 180 -4.90 7.64 5.64
C ASP A 180 -5.33 6.56 4.63
N LYS A 181 -6.33 5.74 4.98
CA LYS A 181 -6.68 4.56 4.17
C LYS A 181 -7.26 4.91 2.82
N GLN A 182 -7.97 6.04 2.72
CA GLN A 182 -8.67 6.47 1.52
C GLN A 182 -7.73 7.19 0.56
N THR A 183 -7.04 8.20 1.05
CA THR A 183 -6.15 9.07 0.28
C THR A 183 -4.73 8.54 0.19
N LYS A 184 -4.34 7.53 0.99
CA LYS A 184 -2.94 7.04 1.05
C LYS A 184 -1.92 8.11 1.44
N MET A 185 -2.36 9.25 1.95
CA MET A 185 -1.46 10.31 2.39
C MET A 185 -0.79 9.89 3.70
N ILE A 186 0.53 10.08 3.80
CA ILE A 186 1.31 9.77 5.00
C ILE A 186 0.99 10.78 6.09
N THR A 187 0.58 10.29 7.26
CA THR A 187 0.14 11.08 8.41
C THR A 187 1.07 10.96 9.61
N ASP A 188 1.92 9.94 9.65
CA ASP A 188 2.97 9.80 10.67
C ASP A 188 4.09 8.87 10.18
N LYS A 189 5.30 9.04 10.74
CA LYS A 189 6.45 8.17 10.52
C LYS A 189 7.26 7.99 11.80
N SER A 190 7.74 6.77 12.06
CA SER A 190 8.61 6.50 13.20
C SER A 190 9.68 5.47 12.87
N ARG A 191 10.75 5.47 13.66
CA ARG A 191 11.87 4.54 13.56
C ARG A 191 12.33 4.15 14.96
N TYR A 192 12.64 2.88 15.12
CA TYR A 192 13.21 2.28 16.35
C TYR A 192 14.47 1.49 16.02
#